data_AF-A0A4V6I7Z8-F1
#
_entry.id   AF-A0A4V6I7Z8-F1
#
_cell.length_a   1.000
_cell.length_b   1.000
_cell.length_c   1.000
_cell.angle_alpha   90.00
_cell.angle_beta   90.00
_cell.angle_gamma   90.00
#
_symmetry.space_group_name_H-M   'P 1'
#
loop_
_entity.id
_entity.type
_entity.pdbx_description
1 polymer ?
#
loop_
_entity_poly.entity_id
_entity_poly.type
_entity_poly.pdbx_seq_one_letter_code
_entity_poly.pdbx_strand_id
1 'polypeptide(L)'
;MQLKQAIDAEIADRIRVNQTQADNINRLQEYIRQQEVNKNEIIQNLSRKGDIDQKKLNEESRRLNDKIQLITAEVTRNTSERDQRLRDEMNQKYNSLQSLIKSDLDATSEGEREKGRKTEERLKAMNEIVENMKTVQQTDKAKNKERFQKINEALATLEHHLEIGDKKMDKIVNAEIQARKLHEKALLAKVQELEDRVNKYLDGLNKAFDDVKSGKDNVKVPTLDTDALRREMETIAADKNKMSMEGLLKLEEKMTRVQQGLNRDKREIHDKINDVVNKDQFNKLKSQVNKLDQLMDDVEKAQERVRDKLERQIPQDVSAPDFWSKYDRLCSIRRGKRQGRNTRRRSKGNSVGRTALTCV
;
A
#
# COMPACT_ATOMS: atom_id res chain seq x y z
N MET A 1 195.69 -17.63 49.16
CA MET A 1 195.22 -16.23 49.05
C MET A 1 194.34 -15.97 47.80
N GLN A 2 193.80 -16.99 47.11
CA GLN A 2 192.91 -16.83 45.94
C GLN A 2 191.43 -17.17 46.22
N LEU A 3 191.11 -18.01 47.21
CA LEU A 3 189.71 -18.38 47.54
C LEU A 3 188.88 -17.22 48.12
N LYS A 4 189.51 -16.25 48.80
CA LYS A 4 188.79 -15.17 49.48
C LYS A 4 188.16 -14.17 48.50
N GLN A 5 188.85 -13.85 47.40
CA GLN A 5 188.33 -12.93 46.38
C GLN A 5 187.17 -13.50 45.56
N ALA A 6 187.15 -14.82 45.33
CA ALA A 6 186.04 -15.47 44.62
C ALA A 6 184.75 -15.48 45.45
N ILE A 7 184.87 -15.72 46.76
CA ILE A 7 183.72 -15.68 47.68
C ILE A 7 183.15 -14.26 47.79
N ASP A 8 184.01 -13.24 47.92
CA ASP A 8 183.55 -11.84 48.02
C ASP A 8 182.86 -11.36 46.73
N ALA A 9 183.33 -11.81 45.56
CA ALA A 9 182.69 -11.50 44.28
C ALA A 9 181.31 -12.19 44.12
N GLU A 10 181.19 -13.45 44.54
CA GLU A 10 179.92 -14.17 44.46
C GLU A 10 178.89 -13.65 45.49
N ILE A 11 179.35 -13.17 46.66
CA ILE A 11 178.49 -12.46 47.61
C ILE A 11 177.96 -11.17 47.00
N ALA A 12 178.82 -10.38 46.33
CA ALA A 12 178.40 -9.14 45.69
C ALA A 12 177.41 -9.37 44.53
N ASP A 13 177.62 -10.40 43.71
CA ASP A 13 176.71 -10.75 42.62
C ASP A 13 175.37 -11.27 43.15
N ARG A 14 175.36 -12.08 44.21
CA ARG A 14 174.12 -12.49 44.88
C ARG A 14 173.34 -11.31 45.43
N ILE A 15 174.02 -10.33 46.04
CA ILE A 15 173.36 -9.10 46.54
C ILE A 15 172.74 -8.33 45.37
N ARG A 16 173.45 -8.20 44.25
CA ARG A 16 172.98 -7.46 43.07
C ARG A 16 171.79 -8.15 42.38
N VAL A 17 171.85 -9.48 42.22
CA VAL A 17 170.74 -10.28 41.69
C VAL A 17 169.52 -10.18 42.62
N ASN A 18 169.74 -10.27 43.93
CA ASN A 18 168.67 -10.18 44.92
C ASN A 18 168.02 -8.78 44.96
N GLN A 19 168.81 -7.70 44.81
CA GLN A 19 168.30 -6.33 44.64
C GLN A 19 167.49 -6.19 43.34
N THR A 20 167.97 -6.73 42.23
CA THR A 20 167.24 -6.68 40.95
C THR A 20 165.94 -7.49 41.01
N GLN A 21 165.94 -8.62 41.70
CA GLN A 21 164.73 -9.41 41.97
C GLN A 21 163.77 -8.66 42.89
N ALA A 22 164.25 -8.01 43.95
CA ALA A 22 163.44 -7.19 44.84
C ALA A 22 162.79 -6.01 44.09
N ASP A 23 163.52 -5.32 43.21
CA ASP A 23 162.99 -4.23 42.40
C ASP A 23 161.95 -4.71 41.38
N ASN A 24 162.16 -5.86 40.75
CA ASN A 24 161.19 -6.47 39.85
C ASN A 24 159.92 -6.93 40.61
N ILE A 25 160.08 -7.49 41.81
CA ILE A 25 158.96 -7.86 42.69
C ILE A 25 158.19 -6.60 43.08
N ASN A 26 158.86 -5.51 43.48
CA ASN A 26 158.22 -4.25 43.81
C ASN A 26 157.45 -3.64 42.63
N ARG A 27 158.01 -3.69 41.41
CA ARG A 27 157.32 -3.23 40.19
C ARG A 27 156.09 -4.08 39.86
N LEU A 28 156.19 -5.41 39.99
CA LEU A 28 155.06 -6.30 39.79
C LEU A 28 153.97 -6.09 40.85
N GLN A 29 154.36 -5.89 42.11
CA GLN A 29 153.44 -5.55 43.20
C GLN A 29 152.73 -4.22 42.94
N GLU A 30 153.44 -3.20 42.46
CA GLU A 30 152.83 -1.91 42.10
C GLU A 30 151.89 -2.03 40.89
N TYR A 31 152.25 -2.83 39.88
CA TYR A 31 151.39 -3.07 38.72
C TYR A 31 150.11 -3.83 39.10
N ILE A 32 150.21 -4.84 39.97
CA ILE A 32 149.07 -5.56 40.53
C ILE A 32 148.19 -4.60 41.32
N ARG A 33 148.78 -3.76 42.18
CA ARG A 33 148.05 -2.77 42.97
C ARG A 33 147.32 -1.76 42.07
N GLN A 34 147.94 -1.27 41.00
CA GLN A 34 147.29 -0.40 40.02
C GLN A 34 146.16 -1.10 39.25
N GLN A 35 146.35 -2.37 38.87
CA GLN A 35 145.29 -3.17 38.26
C GLN A 35 144.12 -3.40 39.22
N GLU A 36 144.39 -3.65 40.50
CA GLU A 36 143.34 -3.78 41.52
C GLU A 36 142.58 -2.47 41.72
N VAL A 37 143.28 -1.33 41.78
CA VAL A 37 142.65 0.00 41.84
C VAL A 37 141.77 0.24 40.61
N ASN A 38 142.29 0.03 39.39
CA ASN A 38 141.53 0.21 38.15
C ASN A 38 140.33 -0.74 38.07
N LYS A 39 140.49 -2.01 38.45
CA LYS A 39 139.40 -2.99 38.51
C LYS A 39 138.33 -2.54 39.50
N ASN A 40 138.73 -2.08 40.69
CA ASN A 40 137.82 -1.59 41.71
C ASN A 40 137.08 -0.32 41.25
N GLU A 41 137.76 0.60 40.55
CA GLU A 41 137.13 1.78 39.95
C GLU A 41 136.12 1.40 38.87
N ILE A 42 136.45 0.47 37.99
CA ILE A 42 135.52 -0.04 36.95
C ILE A 42 134.30 -0.70 37.60
N ILE A 43 134.50 -1.55 38.61
CA ILE A 43 133.41 -2.22 39.33
C ILE A 43 132.52 -1.16 40.02
N GLN A 44 133.11 -0.16 40.69
CA GLN A 44 132.35 0.91 41.33
C GLN A 44 131.56 1.75 40.31
N ASN A 45 132.16 2.08 39.16
CA ASN A 45 131.48 2.83 38.11
C ASN A 45 130.34 2.04 37.46
N LEU A 46 130.53 0.74 37.22
CA LEU A 46 129.47 -0.14 36.71
C LEU A 46 128.35 -0.32 37.73
N SER A 47 128.67 -0.47 39.02
CA SER A 47 127.67 -0.53 40.08
C SER A 47 126.87 0.77 40.16
N ARG A 48 127.54 1.93 40.19
CA ARG A 48 126.86 3.25 40.21
C ARG A 48 126.01 3.47 38.97
N LYS A 49 126.51 3.10 37.79
CA LYS A 49 125.75 3.22 36.54
C LYS A 49 124.53 2.30 36.55
N GLY A 50 124.69 1.04 37.00
CA GLY A 50 123.59 0.10 37.19
C GLY A 50 122.52 0.64 38.13
N ASP A 51 122.90 1.23 39.27
CA ASP A 51 121.98 1.84 40.22
C ASP A 51 121.24 3.05 39.61
N ILE A 52 121.93 3.88 38.82
CA ILE A 52 121.32 5.04 38.14
C ILE A 52 120.33 4.59 37.05
N ASP A 53 120.71 3.63 36.22
CA ASP A 53 119.85 3.13 35.14
C ASP A 53 118.63 2.39 35.72
N GLN A 54 118.81 1.62 36.81
CA GLN A 54 117.70 1.00 37.54
C GLN A 54 116.76 2.05 38.13
N LYS A 55 117.28 3.15 38.71
CA LYS A 55 116.45 4.26 39.20
C LYS A 55 115.66 4.93 38.08
N LYS A 56 116.28 5.20 36.93
CA LYS A 56 115.59 5.78 35.76
C LYS A 56 114.48 4.86 35.24
N LEU A 57 114.76 3.56 35.10
CA LEU A 57 113.75 2.57 34.70
C LEU A 57 112.60 2.48 35.69
N ASN A 58 112.89 2.52 37.00
CA ASN A 58 111.87 2.54 38.04
C ASN A 58 111.02 3.83 37.98
N GLU A 59 111.65 4.99 37.77
CA GLU A 59 110.94 6.27 37.62
C GLU A 59 110.07 6.30 36.34
N GLU A 60 110.60 5.82 35.22
CA GLU A 60 109.85 5.72 33.97
C GLU A 60 108.70 4.73 34.09
N SER A 61 108.93 3.57 34.72
CA SER A 61 107.86 2.59 35.00
C SER A 61 106.77 3.20 35.88
N ARG A 62 107.16 4.00 36.89
CA ARG A 62 106.19 4.72 37.74
C ARG A 62 105.41 5.75 36.93
N ARG A 63 106.08 6.58 36.11
CA ARG A 63 105.42 7.57 35.25
C ARG A 63 104.48 6.93 34.23
N LEU A 64 104.87 5.80 33.64
CA LEU A 64 104.02 5.05 32.71
C LEU A 64 102.81 4.45 33.44
N ASN A 65 103.00 3.90 34.63
CA ASN A 65 101.89 3.42 35.45
C ASN A 65 100.92 4.54 35.82
N ASP A 66 101.41 5.72 36.22
CA ASP A 66 100.56 6.88 36.52
C ASP A 66 99.77 7.32 35.28
N LYS A 67 100.39 7.33 34.09
CA LYS A 67 99.70 7.61 32.82
C LYS A 67 98.64 6.57 32.49
N ILE A 68 98.94 5.28 32.67
CA ILE A 68 97.97 4.19 32.44
C ILE A 68 96.78 4.35 33.38
N GLN A 69 97.02 4.68 34.65
CA GLN A 69 95.94 4.90 35.62
C GLN A 69 95.06 6.10 35.22
N LEU A 70 95.66 7.21 34.76
CA LEU A 70 94.91 8.38 34.29
C LEU A 70 94.06 8.06 33.05
N ILE A 71 94.64 7.40 32.05
CA ILE A 71 93.92 6.99 30.84
C ILE A 71 92.80 6.00 31.21
N THR A 72 93.07 5.04 32.08
CA THR A 72 92.07 4.08 32.56
C THR A 72 90.91 4.81 33.25
N ALA A 73 91.21 5.74 34.16
CA ALA A 73 90.20 6.51 34.86
C ALA A 73 89.36 7.37 33.90
N GLU A 74 89.99 8.00 32.91
CA GLU A 74 89.29 8.79 31.89
C GLU A 74 88.40 7.93 30.99
N VAL A 75 88.90 6.77 30.53
CA VAL A 75 88.12 5.83 29.73
C VAL A 75 86.94 5.27 30.53
N THR A 76 87.16 4.87 31.79
CA THR A 76 86.07 4.40 32.67
C THR A 76 85.05 5.50 32.90
N ARG A 77 85.48 6.74 33.14
CA ARG A 77 84.58 7.88 33.31
C ARG A 77 83.78 8.18 32.06
N ASN A 78 84.44 8.30 30.91
CA ASN A 78 83.77 8.57 29.63
C ASN A 78 82.80 7.47 29.24
N THR A 79 83.15 6.21 29.49
CA THR A 79 82.26 5.06 29.26
C THR A 79 81.05 5.12 30.18
N SER A 80 81.25 5.34 31.48
CA SER A 80 80.15 5.45 32.45
C SER A 80 79.23 6.64 32.16
N GLU A 81 79.78 7.81 31.80
CA GLU A 81 78.98 8.99 31.46
C GLU A 81 78.18 8.76 30.17
N ARG A 82 78.78 8.12 29.16
CA ARG A 82 78.09 7.77 27.90
C ARG A 82 76.97 6.76 28.16
N ASP A 83 77.24 5.71 28.94
CA ASP A 83 76.23 4.70 29.28
C ASP A 83 75.09 5.31 30.09
N GLN A 84 75.39 6.21 31.03
CA GLN A 84 74.37 6.91 31.79
C GLN A 84 73.49 7.79 30.89
N ARG A 85 74.10 8.59 30.00
CA ARG A 85 73.34 9.41 29.03
C ARG A 85 72.46 8.57 28.12
N LEU A 86 72.98 7.45 27.60
CA LEU A 86 72.20 6.54 26.76
C LEU A 86 71.02 5.92 27.54
N ARG A 87 71.22 5.54 28.80
CA ARG A 87 70.15 5.03 29.66
C ARG A 87 69.08 6.10 29.91
N ASP A 88 69.49 7.32 30.21
CA ASP A 88 68.57 8.44 30.47
C ASP A 88 67.76 8.83 29.23
N GLU A 89 68.41 8.90 28.06
CA GLU A 89 67.72 9.13 26.77
C GLU A 89 66.73 8.01 26.44
N MET A 90 67.12 6.74 26.64
CA MET A 90 66.22 5.61 26.43
C MET A 90 65.02 5.64 27.39
N ASN A 91 65.26 5.91 28.67
CA ASN A 91 64.21 6.04 29.66
C ASN A 91 63.25 7.19 29.33
N GLN A 92 63.77 8.33 28.89
CA GLN A 92 62.94 9.47 28.47
C GLN A 92 62.08 9.13 27.26
N LYS A 93 62.66 8.48 26.24
CA LYS A 93 61.92 8.02 25.05
C LYS A 93 60.86 6.99 25.41
N TYR A 94 61.18 6.02 26.26
CA TYR A 94 60.25 5.00 26.73
C TYR A 94 59.06 5.64 27.47
N ASN A 95 59.32 6.55 28.41
CA ASN A 95 58.27 7.22 29.17
C ASN A 95 57.39 8.10 28.26
N SER A 96 57.99 8.78 27.28
CA SER A 96 57.25 9.59 26.31
C SER A 96 56.34 8.73 25.42
N LEU A 97 56.85 7.60 24.93
CA LEU A 97 56.06 6.64 24.16
C LEU A 97 54.93 6.03 25.00
N GLN A 98 55.22 5.65 26.25
CA GLN A 98 54.21 5.11 27.15
C GLN A 98 53.09 6.12 27.44
N SER A 99 53.44 7.39 27.63
CA SER A 99 52.46 8.47 27.81
C SER A 99 51.61 8.69 26.56
N LEU A 100 52.23 8.65 25.38
CA LEU A 100 51.52 8.83 24.10
C LEU A 100 50.53 7.67 23.86
N ILE A 101 50.98 6.44 24.06
CA ILE A 101 50.13 5.25 23.93
C ILE A 101 48.97 5.31 24.91
N LYS A 102 49.22 5.70 26.16
CA LYS A 102 48.16 5.85 27.15
C LYS A 102 47.13 6.90 26.74
N SER A 103 47.60 8.07 26.27
CA SER A 103 46.72 9.14 25.80
C SER A 103 45.88 8.72 24.59
N ASP A 104 46.45 7.94 23.66
CA ASP A 104 45.74 7.44 22.48
C ASP A 104 44.68 6.40 22.85
N LEU A 105 45.00 5.50 23.80
CA LEU A 105 44.03 4.55 24.35
C LEU A 105 42.87 5.25 25.06
N ASP A 106 43.16 6.27 25.87
CA ASP A 106 42.14 7.06 26.57
C ASP A 106 41.23 7.79 25.57
N ALA A 107 41.82 8.45 24.55
CA ALA A 107 41.08 9.14 23.50
C ALA A 107 40.22 8.18 22.66
N THR A 108 40.75 7.00 22.34
CA THR A 108 40.01 5.96 21.62
C THR A 108 38.84 5.45 22.46
N SER A 109 39.06 5.16 23.74
CA SER A 109 38.01 4.70 24.66
C SER A 109 36.90 5.75 24.83
N GLU A 110 37.25 7.03 24.95
CA GLU A 110 36.29 8.12 25.02
C GLU A 110 35.50 8.26 23.72
N GLY A 111 36.18 8.17 22.58
CA GLY A 111 35.54 8.19 21.26
C GLY A 111 34.56 7.03 21.04
N GLU A 112 34.88 5.83 21.53
CA GLU A 112 33.98 4.67 21.48
C GLU A 112 32.76 4.86 22.39
N ARG A 113 32.94 5.36 23.61
CA ARG A 113 31.83 5.67 24.53
C ARG A 113 30.90 6.72 23.95
N GLU A 114 31.44 7.77 23.33
CA GLU A 114 30.65 8.82 22.71
C GLU A 114 29.87 8.33 21.49
N LYS A 115 30.49 7.49 20.65
CA LYS A 115 29.78 6.80 19.56
C LYS A 115 28.65 5.92 20.09
N GLY A 116 28.90 5.19 21.18
CA GLY A 116 27.90 4.38 21.87
C GLY A 116 26.71 5.19 22.39
N ARG A 117 26.96 6.35 23.00
CA ARG A 117 25.90 7.27 23.46
C ARG A 117 25.05 7.78 22.29
N LYS A 118 25.70 8.25 21.21
CA LYS A 118 24.99 8.75 20.02
C LYS A 118 24.13 7.69 19.35
N THR A 119 24.61 6.46 19.25
CA THR A 119 23.82 5.35 18.69
C THR A 119 22.65 4.99 19.61
N GLU A 120 22.86 4.98 20.92
CA GLU A 120 21.79 4.72 21.89
C GLU A 120 20.71 5.81 21.87
N GLU A 121 21.08 7.09 21.82
CA GLU A 121 20.15 8.22 21.69
C GLU A 121 19.34 8.13 20.40
N ARG A 122 20.00 7.80 19.28
CA ARG A 122 19.31 7.60 18.00
C ARG A 122 18.34 6.43 18.05
N LEU A 123 18.70 5.34 18.71
CA LEU A 123 17.81 4.18 18.90
C LEU A 123 16.60 4.53 19.77
N LYS A 124 16.81 5.28 20.86
CA LYS A 124 15.73 5.78 21.72
C LYS A 124 14.75 6.66 20.93
N ALA A 125 15.25 7.64 20.18
CA ALA A 125 14.42 8.49 19.34
C ALA A 125 13.63 7.68 18.29
N MET A 126 14.26 6.67 17.67
CA MET A 126 13.58 5.80 16.71
C MET A 126 12.48 4.96 17.36
N ASN A 127 12.71 4.44 18.57
CA ASN A 127 11.70 3.70 19.32
C ASN A 127 10.50 4.57 19.71
N GLU A 128 10.73 5.83 20.11
CA GLU A 128 9.65 6.79 20.37
C GLU A 128 8.80 7.05 19.12
N ILE A 129 9.43 7.22 17.95
CA ILE A 129 8.71 7.36 16.68
C ILE A 129 7.85 6.13 16.39
N VAL A 130 8.38 4.93 16.60
CA VAL A 130 7.65 3.67 16.38
C VAL A 130 6.45 3.55 17.31
N GLU A 131 6.60 3.84 18.61
CA GLU A 131 5.46 3.80 19.54
C GLU A 131 4.42 4.90 19.23
N ASN A 132 4.85 6.09 18.83
CA ASN A 132 3.95 7.13 18.34
C ASN A 132 3.17 6.69 17.09
N MET A 133 3.84 6.04 16.13
CA MET A 133 3.18 5.53 14.93
C MET A 133 2.16 4.43 15.26
N LYS A 134 2.48 3.56 16.22
CA LYS A 134 1.60 2.49 16.70
C LYS A 134 0.34 3.04 17.39
N THR A 135 0.48 4.07 18.22
CA THR A 135 -0.68 4.73 18.86
C THR A 135 -1.59 5.39 17.82
N VAL A 136 -1.02 6.13 16.85
CA VAL A 136 -1.79 6.70 15.72
C VAL A 136 -2.54 5.60 14.97
N GLN A 137 -1.86 4.50 14.62
CA GLN A 137 -2.50 3.39 13.90
C GLN A 137 -3.66 2.76 14.69
N GLN A 138 -3.54 2.63 16.02
CA GLN A 138 -4.62 2.12 16.86
C GLN A 138 -5.81 3.08 16.90
N THR A 139 -5.56 4.38 17.02
CA THR A 139 -6.63 5.39 17.00
C THR A 139 -7.36 5.43 15.66
N ASP A 140 -6.65 5.33 14.54
CA ASP A 140 -7.26 5.27 13.21
C ASP A 140 -8.08 4.00 12.99
N LYS A 141 -7.59 2.85 13.48
CA LYS A 141 -8.38 1.60 13.48
C LYS A 141 -9.68 1.75 14.26
N ALA A 142 -9.66 2.41 15.42
CA ALA A 142 -10.85 2.66 16.22
C ALA A 142 -11.84 3.60 15.50
N LYS A 143 -11.37 4.73 14.98
CA LYS A 143 -12.18 5.68 14.19
C LYS A 143 -12.81 5.02 12.96
N ASN A 144 -12.03 4.22 12.23
CA ASN A 144 -12.52 3.51 11.06
C ASN A 144 -13.58 2.47 11.44
N LYS A 145 -13.39 1.73 12.54
CA LYS A 145 -14.40 0.80 13.07
C LYS A 145 -15.71 1.52 13.37
N GLU A 146 -15.66 2.68 14.03
CA GLU A 146 -16.84 3.50 14.33
C GLU A 146 -17.53 4.00 13.05
N ARG A 147 -16.76 4.48 12.07
CA ARG A 147 -17.30 4.91 10.76
C ARG A 147 -18.00 3.76 10.04
N PHE A 148 -17.39 2.57 10.01
CA PHE A 148 -18.02 1.39 9.40
C PHE A 148 -19.29 0.96 10.14
N GLN A 149 -19.32 1.08 11.47
CA GLN A 149 -20.52 0.81 12.24
C GLN A 149 -21.66 1.76 11.86
N LYS A 150 -21.39 3.07 11.80
CA LYS A 150 -22.38 4.09 11.35
C LYS A 150 -22.87 3.83 9.93
N ILE A 151 -21.98 3.44 9.00
CA ILE A 151 -22.36 3.08 7.63
C ILE A 151 -23.26 1.84 7.62
N ASN A 152 -22.93 0.81 8.40
CA ASN A 152 -23.74 -0.40 8.47
C ASN A 152 -25.13 -0.13 9.06
N GLU A 153 -25.22 0.72 10.08
CA GLU A 153 -26.50 1.18 10.65
C GLU A 153 -27.33 1.94 9.61
N ALA A 154 -26.72 2.91 8.90
CA ALA A 154 -27.40 3.65 7.84
C ALA A 154 -27.85 2.74 6.67
N LEU A 155 -27.05 1.74 6.31
CA LEU A 155 -27.42 0.75 5.30
C LEU A 155 -28.61 -0.10 5.74
N ALA A 156 -28.63 -0.56 7.00
CA ALA A 156 -29.76 -1.30 7.54
C ALA A 156 -31.05 -0.46 7.55
N THR A 157 -30.96 0.83 7.90
CA THR A 157 -32.09 1.76 7.83
C THR A 157 -32.59 1.97 6.40
N LEU A 158 -31.69 2.12 5.43
CA LEU A 158 -32.05 2.25 4.01
C LEU A 158 -32.71 0.97 3.48
N GLU A 159 -32.19 -0.21 3.81
CA GLU A 159 -32.79 -1.48 3.45
C GLU A 159 -34.23 -1.60 4.00
N HIS A 160 -34.44 -1.19 5.25
CA HIS A 160 -35.77 -1.16 5.86
C HIS A 160 -36.71 -0.16 5.14
N HIS A 161 -36.23 1.04 4.78
CA HIS A 161 -37.05 2.02 4.06
C HIS A 161 -37.44 1.53 2.66
N LEU A 162 -36.53 0.85 1.95
CA LEU A 162 -36.83 0.24 0.66
C LEU A 162 -37.86 -0.87 0.79
N GLU A 163 -37.76 -1.72 1.81
CA GLU A 163 -38.76 -2.78 2.04
C GLU A 163 -40.14 -2.22 2.38
N ILE A 164 -40.22 -1.14 3.19
CA ILE A 164 -41.48 -0.42 3.43
C ILE A 164 -42.00 0.18 2.12
N GLY A 165 -41.11 0.80 1.33
CA GLY A 165 -41.43 1.43 0.05
C GLY A 165 -42.06 0.43 -0.93
N ASP A 166 -41.44 -0.73 -1.10
CA ASP A 166 -41.94 -1.82 -1.95
C ASP A 166 -43.33 -2.29 -1.48
N LYS A 167 -43.52 -2.53 -0.17
CA LYS A 167 -44.83 -2.94 0.38
C LYS A 167 -45.92 -1.88 0.16
N LYS A 168 -45.58 -0.59 0.26
CA LYS A 168 -46.53 0.50 -0.01
C LYS A 168 -46.85 0.60 -1.50
N MET A 169 -45.85 0.48 -2.35
CA MET A 169 -46.03 0.48 -3.80
C MET A 169 -46.93 -0.67 -4.25
N ASP A 170 -46.69 -1.88 -3.75
CA ASP A 170 -47.53 -3.06 -4.04
C ASP A 170 -48.98 -2.82 -3.62
N LYS A 171 -49.24 -2.20 -2.46
CA LYS A 171 -50.59 -1.85 -2.01
C LYS A 171 -51.26 -0.83 -2.93
N ILE A 172 -50.54 0.23 -3.31
CA ILE A 172 -51.05 1.29 -4.19
C ILE A 172 -51.36 0.73 -5.58
N VAL A 173 -50.42 -0.01 -6.17
CA VAL A 173 -50.59 -0.63 -7.49
C VAL A 173 -51.74 -1.62 -7.48
N ASN A 174 -51.87 -2.47 -6.46
CA ASN A 174 -52.99 -3.40 -6.35
C ASN A 174 -54.33 -2.68 -6.17
N ALA A 175 -54.39 -1.62 -5.36
CA ALA A 175 -55.60 -0.82 -5.19
C ALA A 175 -56.03 -0.14 -6.52
N GLU A 176 -55.07 0.42 -7.25
CA GLU A 176 -55.29 1.03 -8.57
C GLU A 176 -55.77 -0.01 -9.60
N ILE A 177 -55.18 -1.21 -9.63
CA ILE A 177 -55.62 -2.31 -10.50
C ILE A 177 -57.07 -2.69 -10.19
N GLN A 178 -57.43 -2.82 -8.90
CA GLN A 178 -58.79 -3.17 -8.50
C GLN A 178 -59.79 -2.05 -8.85
N ALA A 179 -59.43 -0.79 -8.62
CA ALA A 179 -60.26 0.36 -9.00
C ALA A 179 -60.52 0.39 -10.51
N ARG A 180 -59.48 0.18 -11.34
CA ARG A 180 -59.62 0.10 -12.80
C ARG A 180 -60.53 -1.04 -13.25
N LYS A 181 -60.36 -2.25 -12.69
CA LYS A 181 -61.25 -3.39 -12.99
C LYS A 181 -62.71 -3.09 -12.67
N LEU A 182 -62.97 -2.42 -11.55
CA LEU A 182 -64.33 -2.03 -11.17
C LEU A 182 -64.92 -0.99 -12.12
N HIS A 183 -64.12 0.02 -12.51
CA HIS A 183 -64.52 1.00 -13.52
C HIS A 183 -64.79 0.37 -14.89
N GLU A 184 -63.96 -0.57 -15.33
CA GLU A 184 -64.17 -1.31 -16.58
C GLU A 184 -65.47 -2.10 -16.56
N LYS A 185 -65.74 -2.83 -15.48
CA LYS A 185 -66.99 -3.59 -15.31
C LYS A 185 -68.20 -2.67 -15.38
N ALA A 186 -68.15 -1.51 -14.72
CA ALA A 186 -69.24 -0.54 -14.72
C ALA A 186 -69.48 0.06 -16.12
N LEU A 187 -68.43 0.40 -16.87
CA LEU A 187 -68.55 0.95 -18.22
C LEU A 187 -69.09 -0.08 -19.23
N LEU A 188 -68.61 -1.32 -19.17
CA LEU A 188 -69.12 -2.41 -20.02
C LEU A 188 -70.59 -2.74 -19.71
N ALA A 189 -71.02 -2.59 -18.46
CA ALA A 189 -72.43 -2.72 -18.08
C ALA A 189 -73.28 -1.58 -18.66
N LYS A 190 -72.81 -0.33 -18.61
CA LYS A 190 -73.52 0.81 -19.22
C LYS A 190 -73.72 0.64 -20.73
N VAL A 191 -72.70 0.16 -21.46
CA VAL A 191 -72.87 -0.16 -22.90
C VAL A 191 -73.87 -1.28 -23.12
N GLN A 192 -73.90 -2.29 -22.25
CA GLN A 192 -74.90 -3.35 -22.33
C GLN A 192 -76.32 -2.81 -22.12
N GLU A 193 -76.52 -1.95 -21.12
CA GLU A 193 -77.82 -1.33 -20.88
C GLU A 193 -78.28 -0.45 -22.05
N LEU A 194 -77.34 0.27 -22.69
CA LEU A 194 -77.59 1.04 -23.90
C LEU A 194 -78.04 0.13 -25.06
N GLU A 195 -77.30 -0.94 -25.32
CA GLU A 195 -77.63 -1.95 -26.33
C GLU A 195 -79.04 -2.51 -26.10
N ASP A 196 -79.37 -2.89 -24.86
CA ASP A 196 -80.68 -3.43 -24.51
C ASP A 196 -81.82 -2.40 -24.69
N ARG A 197 -81.59 -1.12 -24.38
CA ARG A 197 -82.58 -0.04 -24.59
C ARG A 197 -82.80 0.24 -26.06
N VAL A 198 -81.73 0.28 -26.86
CA VAL A 198 -81.79 0.47 -28.31
C VAL A 198 -82.53 -0.70 -28.97
N ASN A 199 -82.19 -1.93 -28.63
CA ASN A 199 -82.87 -3.13 -29.16
C ASN A 199 -84.36 -3.14 -28.82
N LYS A 200 -84.74 -2.82 -27.57
CA LYS A 200 -86.16 -2.70 -27.19
C LYS A 200 -86.91 -1.63 -27.98
N TYR A 201 -86.27 -0.50 -28.26
CA TYR A 201 -86.86 0.56 -29.06
C TYR A 201 -87.05 0.14 -30.51
N LEU A 202 -86.04 -0.52 -31.10
CA LEU A 202 -86.10 -1.05 -32.46
C LEU A 202 -87.17 -2.14 -32.60
N ASP A 203 -87.28 -3.06 -31.64
CA ASP A 203 -88.34 -4.07 -31.59
C ASP A 203 -89.73 -3.42 -31.52
N GLY A 204 -89.87 -2.37 -30.71
CA GLY A 204 -91.11 -1.59 -30.62
C GLY A 204 -91.43 -0.86 -31.93
N LEU A 205 -90.41 -0.32 -32.60
CA LEU A 205 -90.55 0.41 -33.84
C LEU A 205 -90.92 -0.55 -34.99
N ASN A 206 -90.28 -1.71 -35.09
CA ASN A 206 -90.63 -2.77 -36.03
C ASN A 206 -92.08 -3.25 -35.84
N LYS A 207 -92.53 -3.46 -34.59
CA LYS A 207 -93.94 -3.79 -34.30
C LYS A 207 -94.90 -2.68 -34.73
N ALA A 208 -94.54 -1.42 -34.48
CA ALA A 208 -95.33 -0.28 -34.93
C ALA A 208 -95.41 -0.22 -36.47
N PHE A 209 -94.33 -0.56 -37.18
CA PHE A 209 -94.35 -0.69 -38.64
C PHE A 209 -95.29 -1.79 -39.13
N ASP A 210 -95.23 -2.97 -38.52
CA ASP A 210 -96.10 -4.09 -38.88
C ASP A 210 -97.58 -3.78 -38.57
N ASP A 211 -97.86 -3.07 -37.48
CA ASP A 211 -99.21 -2.60 -37.11
C ASP A 211 -99.76 -1.53 -38.09
N VAL A 212 -98.90 -0.62 -38.58
CA VAL A 212 -99.30 0.36 -39.62
C VAL A 212 -99.52 -0.34 -40.96
N LYS A 213 -98.67 -1.30 -41.34
CA LYS A 213 -98.82 -2.09 -42.57
C LYS A 213 -100.09 -2.95 -42.58
N SER A 214 -100.52 -3.42 -41.41
CA SER A 214 -101.77 -4.17 -41.23
C SER A 214 -103.03 -3.29 -41.12
N GLY A 215 -102.89 -1.97 -41.25
CA GLY A 215 -104.03 -1.04 -41.37
C GLY A 215 -104.71 -0.69 -40.03
N LYS A 216 -104.01 -0.81 -38.89
CA LYS A 216 -104.56 -0.36 -37.60
C LYS A 216 -104.45 1.16 -37.45
N ASP A 217 -105.55 1.84 -37.15
CA ASP A 217 -105.57 3.30 -37.03
C ASP A 217 -104.95 3.85 -35.72
N ASN A 218 -104.80 3.01 -34.69
CA ASN A 218 -104.32 3.39 -33.35
C ASN A 218 -102.94 2.77 -33.00
N VAL A 219 -101.93 3.01 -33.84
CA VAL A 219 -100.56 2.51 -33.56
C VAL A 219 -99.85 3.40 -32.53
N LYS A 220 -99.46 2.80 -31.40
CA LYS A 220 -98.63 3.45 -30.39
C LYS A 220 -97.17 3.44 -30.84
N VAL A 221 -96.73 4.51 -31.48
CA VAL A 221 -95.32 4.69 -31.86
C VAL A 221 -94.48 4.82 -30.58
N PRO A 222 -93.49 3.94 -30.34
CA PRO A 222 -92.60 4.08 -29.20
C PRO A 222 -91.79 5.36 -29.32
N THR A 223 -91.49 5.99 -28.18
CA THR A 223 -90.66 7.20 -28.10
C THR A 223 -89.34 6.86 -27.44
N LEU A 224 -88.23 7.11 -28.14
CA LEU A 224 -86.89 7.03 -27.57
C LEU A 224 -86.50 8.39 -26.98
N ASP A 225 -85.95 8.37 -25.76
CA ASP A 225 -85.22 9.51 -25.23
C ASP A 225 -83.79 9.47 -25.78
N THR A 226 -83.61 10.07 -26.96
CA THR A 226 -82.31 10.18 -27.64
C THR A 226 -81.31 10.98 -26.82
N ASP A 227 -81.78 11.94 -26.01
CA ASP A 227 -80.91 12.79 -25.20
C ASP A 227 -80.36 12.05 -23.97
N ALA A 228 -81.13 11.14 -23.39
CA ALA A 228 -80.64 10.24 -22.35
C ALA A 228 -79.55 9.29 -22.88
N LEU A 229 -79.78 8.67 -24.05
CA LEU A 229 -78.81 7.75 -24.66
C LEU A 229 -77.53 8.47 -25.09
N ARG A 230 -77.66 9.66 -25.68
CA ARG A 230 -76.51 10.51 -26.04
C ARG A 230 -75.67 10.86 -24.81
N ARG A 231 -76.30 11.28 -23.71
CA ARG A 231 -75.58 11.59 -22.45
C ARG A 231 -74.84 10.38 -21.88
N GLU A 232 -75.45 9.20 -21.94
CA GLU A 232 -74.81 7.96 -21.50
C GLU A 232 -73.61 7.59 -22.39
N MET A 233 -73.71 7.76 -23.72
CA MET A 233 -72.60 7.55 -24.66
C MET A 233 -71.46 8.57 -24.50
N GLU A 234 -71.78 9.84 -24.28
CA GLU A 234 -70.79 10.87 -23.97
C GLU A 234 -70.08 10.58 -22.64
N THR A 235 -70.80 10.07 -21.64
CA THR A 235 -70.22 9.66 -20.35
C THR A 235 -69.24 8.49 -20.54
N ILE A 236 -69.59 7.51 -21.36
CA ILE A 236 -68.72 6.36 -21.67
C ILE A 236 -67.46 6.82 -22.42
N ALA A 237 -67.62 7.73 -23.39
CA ALA A 237 -66.50 8.30 -24.14
C ALA A 237 -65.60 9.21 -23.27
N ALA A 238 -66.13 9.86 -22.23
CA ALA A 238 -65.36 10.65 -21.28
C ALA A 238 -64.59 9.75 -20.28
N ASP A 239 -65.21 8.66 -19.83
CA ASP A 239 -64.61 7.71 -18.89
C ASP A 239 -63.68 6.68 -19.54
N LYS A 240 -63.49 6.73 -20.87
CA LYS A 240 -62.54 5.87 -21.61
C LYS A 240 -61.11 5.89 -21.05
N ASN A 241 -60.70 6.97 -20.36
CA ASN A 241 -59.37 7.09 -19.75
C ASN A 241 -59.17 6.16 -18.56
N LYS A 242 -60.25 5.69 -17.93
CA LYS A 242 -60.24 4.85 -16.73
C LYS A 242 -60.20 3.34 -17.06
N MET A 243 -60.22 2.98 -18.33
CA MET A 243 -60.18 1.59 -18.80
C MET A 243 -58.77 1.16 -19.20
N SER A 244 -58.45 -0.12 -18.96
CA SER A 244 -57.31 -0.80 -19.57
C SER A 244 -57.48 -0.98 -21.07
N MET A 245 -56.38 -1.29 -21.76
CA MET A 245 -56.37 -1.61 -23.19
C MET A 245 -57.33 -2.75 -23.54
N GLU A 246 -57.31 -3.85 -22.77
CA GLU A 246 -58.21 -4.98 -22.99
C GLU A 246 -59.68 -4.58 -22.81
N GLY A 247 -59.95 -3.74 -21.79
CA GLY A 247 -61.29 -3.19 -21.56
C GLY A 247 -61.75 -2.28 -22.70
N LEU A 248 -60.87 -1.42 -23.23
CA LEU A 248 -61.16 -0.54 -24.36
C LEU A 248 -61.46 -1.35 -25.63
N LEU A 249 -60.71 -2.42 -25.90
CA LEU A 249 -60.95 -3.30 -27.04
C LEU A 249 -62.34 -3.97 -26.94
N LYS A 250 -62.72 -4.46 -25.76
CA LYS A 250 -64.08 -5.01 -25.54
C LYS A 250 -65.17 -3.95 -25.65
N LEU A 251 -64.89 -2.72 -25.23
CA LEU A 251 -65.82 -1.60 -25.36
C LEU A 251 -66.05 -1.26 -26.84
N GLU A 252 -64.96 -1.15 -27.62
CA GLU A 252 -65.02 -0.90 -29.06
C GLU A 252 -65.77 -2.00 -29.80
N GLU A 253 -65.51 -3.27 -29.48
CA GLU A 253 -66.23 -4.40 -30.08
C GLU A 253 -67.74 -4.30 -29.85
N LYS A 254 -68.17 -3.97 -28.61
CA LYS A 254 -69.60 -3.78 -28.29
C LYS A 254 -70.20 -2.57 -28.98
N MET A 255 -69.51 -1.43 -29.01
CA MET A 255 -69.99 -0.23 -29.70
C MET A 255 -70.12 -0.47 -31.21
N THR A 256 -69.16 -1.18 -31.81
CA THR A 256 -69.20 -1.59 -33.22
C THR A 256 -70.39 -2.52 -33.49
N ARG A 257 -70.70 -3.47 -32.60
CA ARG A 257 -71.90 -4.33 -32.74
C ARG A 257 -73.20 -3.52 -32.70
N VAL A 258 -73.33 -2.58 -31.75
CA VAL A 258 -74.51 -1.69 -31.66
C VAL A 258 -74.63 -0.83 -32.92
N GLN A 259 -73.53 -0.28 -33.41
CA GLN A 259 -73.51 0.53 -34.63
C GLN A 259 -73.92 -0.28 -35.87
N GLN A 260 -73.43 -1.51 -36.00
CA GLN A 260 -73.77 -2.41 -37.12
C GLN A 260 -75.23 -2.85 -37.06
N GLY A 261 -75.75 -3.18 -35.86
CA GLY A 261 -77.15 -3.51 -35.63
C GLY A 261 -78.08 -2.35 -36.04
N LEU A 262 -77.82 -1.16 -35.49
CA LEU A 262 -78.56 0.06 -35.84
C LEU A 262 -78.56 0.35 -37.35
N ASN A 263 -77.41 0.20 -38.02
CA ASN A 263 -77.29 0.41 -39.46
C ASN A 263 -78.15 -0.57 -40.28
N ARG A 264 -78.16 -1.84 -39.87
CA ARG A 264 -78.96 -2.87 -40.52
C ARG A 264 -80.46 -2.59 -40.32
N ASP A 265 -80.86 -2.39 -39.07
CA ASP A 265 -82.27 -2.18 -38.71
C ASP A 265 -82.81 -0.89 -39.31
N LYS A 266 -81.99 0.16 -39.40
CA LYS A 266 -82.33 1.39 -40.12
C LYS A 266 -82.66 1.12 -41.58
N ARG A 267 -81.83 0.35 -42.31
CA ARG A 267 -82.09 0.04 -43.73
C ARG A 267 -83.38 -0.75 -43.86
N GLU A 268 -83.55 -1.79 -43.04
CA GLU A 268 -84.77 -2.61 -43.03
C GLU A 268 -86.02 -1.78 -42.72
N ILE A 269 -85.94 -0.83 -41.77
CA ILE A 269 -87.04 0.07 -41.43
C ILE A 269 -87.27 1.12 -42.53
N HIS A 270 -86.23 1.69 -43.12
CA HIS A 270 -86.34 2.69 -44.18
C HIS A 270 -86.99 2.10 -45.44
N ASP A 271 -86.64 0.86 -45.79
CA ASP A 271 -87.28 0.12 -46.87
C ASP A 271 -88.76 -0.12 -46.56
N LYS A 272 -89.10 -0.51 -45.32
CA LYS A 272 -90.50 -0.66 -44.88
C LYS A 272 -91.27 0.66 -44.85
N ILE A 273 -90.65 1.81 -44.57
CA ILE A 273 -91.28 3.14 -44.60
C ILE A 273 -91.75 3.48 -46.00
N ASN A 274 -90.90 3.22 -47.00
CA ASN A 274 -91.21 3.55 -48.40
C ASN A 274 -92.42 2.76 -48.94
N ASP A 275 -92.78 1.64 -48.30
CA ASP A 275 -93.96 0.82 -48.61
C ASP A 275 -95.27 1.31 -47.94
N VAL A 276 -95.23 2.27 -47.01
CA VAL A 276 -96.42 2.72 -46.24
C VAL A 276 -97.16 3.84 -46.96
N VAL A 277 -98.44 3.62 -47.28
CA VAL A 277 -99.30 4.54 -48.07
C VAL A 277 -99.94 5.67 -47.22
N ASN A 278 -99.96 5.56 -45.90
CA ASN A 278 -100.75 6.43 -45.01
C ASN A 278 -99.97 7.66 -44.51
N LYS A 279 -100.26 8.86 -45.05
CA LYS A 279 -99.41 10.07 -44.93
C LYS A 279 -99.16 10.59 -43.50
N ASP A 280 -100.14 10.53 -42.59
CA ASP A 280 -100.01 11.14 -41.25
C ASP A 280 -99.23 10.26 -40.26
N GLN A 281 -99.47 8.95 -40.26
CA GLN A 281 -98.68 8.00 -39.47
C GLN A 281 -97.27 7.85 -40.05
N PHE A 282 -97.13 7.95 -41.38
CA PHE A 282 -95.84 8.01 -42.08
C PHE A 282 -94.97 9.19 -41.61
N ASN A 283 -95.53 10.39 -41.46
CA ASN A 283 -94.77 11.55 -40.99
C ASN A 283 -94.24 11.37 -39.55
N LYS A 284 -95.02 10.72 -38.67
CA LYS A 284 -94.59 10.41 -37.30
C LYS A 284 -93.48 9.34 -37.27
N LEU A 285 -93.63 8.26 -38.04
CA LEU A 285 -92.61 7.21 -38.17
C LEU A 285 -91.31 7.74 -38.80
N LYS A 286 -91.43 8.57 -39.84
CA LYS A 286 -90.29 9.25 -40.47
C LYS A 286 -89.55 10.16 -39.48
N SER A 287 -90.26 10.88 -38.62
CA SER A 287 -89.62 11.69 -37.58
C SER A 287 -88.86 10.87 -36.54
N GLN A 288 -89.31 9.65 -36.23
CA GLN A 288 -88.64 8.75 -35.29
C GLN A 288 -87.43 8.05 -35.93
N VAL A 289 -87.46 7.78 -37.24
CA VAL A 289 -86.27 7.31 -37.97
C VAL A 289 -85.23 8.40 -38.12
N ASN A 290 -85.63 9.65 -38.34
CA ASN A 290 -84.68 10.78 -38.30
C ASN A 290 -84.04 10.96 -36.91
N LYS A 291 -84.73 10.57 -35.82
CA LYS A 291 -84.14 10.53 -34.47
C LYS A 291 -83.17 9.36 -34.28
N LEU A 292 -83.40 8.21 -34.93
CA LEU A 292 -82.42 7.13 -35.01
C LEU A 292 -81.17 7.57 -35.78
N ASP A 293 -81.33 8.37 -36.83
CA ASP A 293 -80.19 8.93 -37.57
C ASP A 293 -79.31 9.80 -36.67
N GLN A 294 -79.92 10.68 -35.88
CA GLN A 294 -79.18 11.51 -34.92
C GLN A 294 -78.49 10.66 -33.84
N LEU A 295 -79.15 9.60 -33.36
CA LEU A 295 -78.55 8.68 -32.39
C LEU A 295 -77.36 7.92 -32.99
N MET A 296 -77.44 7.50 -34.25
CA MET A 296 -76.35 6.84 -34.96
C MET A 296 -75.12 7.75 -35.10
N ASP A 297 -75.32 9.01 -35.49
CA ASP A 297 -74.25 9.99 -35.57
C ASP A 297 -73.57 10.19 -34.20
N ASP A 298 -74.35 10.14 -33.12
CA ASP A 298 -73.83 10.27 -31.75
C ASP A 298 -73.11 8.99 -31.26
N VAL A 299 -73.58 7.79 -31.64
CA VAL A 299 -72.87 6.51 -31.42
C VAL A 299 -71.52 6.52 -32.13
N GLU A 300 -71.51 6.92 -33.40
CA GLU A 300 -70.32 6.94 -34.25
C GLU A 300 -69.28 7.92 -33.72
N LYS A 301 -69.69 9.14 -33.32
CA LYS A 301 -68.79 10.11 -32.66
C LYS A 301 -68.23 9.60 -31.34
N ALA A 302 -69.04 8.90 -30.54
CA ALA A 302 -68.58 8.33 -29.27
C ALA A 302 -67.59 7.17 -29.50
N GLN A 303 -67.85 6.32 -30.48
CA GLN A 303 -67.00 5.21 -30.88
C GLN A 303 -65.69 5.71 -31.49
N GLU A 304 -65.71 6.71 -32.36
CA GLU A 304 -64.51 7.34 -32.93
C GLU A 304 -63.61 7.90 -31.83
N ARG A 305 -64.19 8.54 -30.81
CA ARG A 305 -63.42 8.99 -29.62
C ARG A 305 -62.79 7.83 -28.85
N VAL A 306 -63.45 6.67 -28.76
CA VAL A 306 -62.90 5.47 -28.11
C VAL A 306 -61.80 4.85 -28.97
N ARG A 307 -62.02 4.77 -30.30
CA ARG A 307 -61.08 4.28 -31.30
C ARG A 307 -59.82 5.14 -31.38
N ASP A 308 -59.94 6.46 -31.38
CA ASP A 308 -58.81 7.40 -31.32
C ASP A 308 -57.89 7.13 -30.13
N LYS A 309 -58.47 6.79 -28.96
CA LYS A 309 -57.66 6.44 -27.79
C LYS A 309 -57.03 5.06 -27.95
N LEU A 310 -57.74 4.09 -28.51
CA LEU A 310 -57.21 2.77 -28.83
C LEU A 310 -56.04 2.87 -29.80
N GLU A 311 -56.19 3.55 -30.93
CA GLU A 311 -55.14 3.69 -31.95
C GLU A 311 -53.94 4.50 -31.46
N ARG A 312 -54.13 5.45 -30.53
CA ARG A 312 -53.02 6.17 -29.88
C ARG A 312 -52.31 5.36 -28.78
N GLN A 313 -52.98 4.37 -28.18
CA GLN A 313 -52.41 3.52 -27.13
C GLN A 313 -51.92 2.16 -27.64
N ILE A 314 -52.44 1.67 -28.78
CA ILE A 314 -51.84 0.62 -29.58
C ILE A 314 -50.61 1.28 -30.19
N PRO A 315 -49.38 0.88 -29.81
CA PRO A 315 -48.22 1.48 -30.44
C PRO A 315 -48.28 1.11 -31.92
N GLN A 316 -48.42 2.11 -32.80
CA GLN A 316 -48.55 1.91 -34.26
C GLN A 316 -47.34 1.21 -34.87
N ASP A 317 -46.24 1.10 -34.13
CA ASP A 317 -45.09 0.26 -34.45
C ASP A 317 -44.55 -0.38 -33.16
N VAL A 318 -45.10 -1.53 -32.75
CA VAL A 318 -44.27 -2.54 -32.08
C VAL A 318 -44.03 -3.62 -33.11
N SER A 319 -42.97 -3.47 -33.88
CA SER A 319 -42.23 -4.66 -34.24
C SER A 319 -41.93 -5.38 -32.92
N ALA A 320 -42.46 -6.60 -32.77
CA ALA A 320 -42.32 -7.42 -31.58
C ALA A 320 -40.90 -7.49 -30.95
N PRO A 321 -39.75 -7.31 -31.66
CA PRO A 321 -38.43 -7.47 -31.04
C PRO A 321 -38.13 -6.51 -29.88
N ASP A 322 -38.62 -5.27 -29.90
CA ASP A 322 -38.13 -4.24 -28.97
C ASP A 322 -38.78 -4.31 -27.58
N PHE A 323 -40.04 -4.74 -27.49
CA PHE A 323 -40.71 -4.93 -26.21
C PHE A 323 -40.15 -6.13 -25.44
N TRP A 324 -39.96 -7.27 -26.13
CA TRP A 324 -39.35 -8.47 -25.54
C TRP A 324 -37.88 -8.23 -25.16
N SER A 325 -37.12 -7.49 -25.97
CA SER A 325 -35.73 -7.10 -25.66
C SER A 325 -35.60 -6.23 -24.40
N LYS A 326 -36.52 -5.29 -24.19
CA LYS A 326 -36.56 -4.46 -22.96
C LYS A 326 -36.99 -5.27 -21.74
N TYR A 327 -37.94 -6.18 -21.90
CA TYR A 327 -38.40 -7.08 -20.83
C TYR A 327 -37.30 -8.10 -20.44
N ASP A 328 -36.55 -8.63 -21.40
CA ASP A 328 -35.42 -9.52 -21.17
C ASP A 328 -34.24 -8.81 -20.50
N ARG A 329 -33.96 -7.54 -20.85
CA ARG A 329 -32.96 -6.75 -20.11
C ARG A 329 -33.36 -6.54 -18.64
N LEU A 330 -34.62 -6.24 -18.36
CA LEU A 330 -35.11 -6.05 -16.99
C LEU A 330 -35.11 -7.36 -16.20
N CYS A 331 -35.47 -8.49 -16.81
CA CYS A 331 -35.40 -9.81 -16.21
C CYS A 331 -33.95 -10.29 -15.98
N SER A 332 -33.03 -9.99 -16.89
CA SER A 332 -31.60 -10.29 -16.75
C SER A 332 -30.96 -9.54 -15.59
N ILE A 333 -31.28 -8.25 -15.41
CA ILE A 333 -30.81 -7.45 -14.27
C ILE A 333 -31.34 -8.01 -12.93
N ARG A 334 -32.60 -8.47 -12.90
CA ARG A 334 -33.21 -9.10 -11.71
C ARG A 334 -32.58 -10.47 -11.39
N ARG A 335 -32.22 -11.27 -12.40
CA ARG A 335 -31.51 -12.56 -12.23
C ARG A 335 -30.05 -12.37 -11.81
N GLY A 336 -29.35 -11.37 -12.35
CA GLY A 336 -27.98 -11.01 -11.96
C GLY A 336 -27.86 -10.58 -10.48
N LYS A 337 -28.83 -9.80 -9.98
CA LYS A 337 -28.89 -9.43 -8.55
C LYS A 337 -29.16 -10.61 -7.61
N ARG A 338 -29.87 -11.65 -8.08
CA ARG A 338 -30.13 -12.88 -7.29
C ARG A 338 -28.92 -13.82 -7.25
N GLN A 339 -28.16 -13.95 -8.34
CA GLN A 339 -26.92 -14.75 -8.34
C GLN A 339 -25.80 -14.09 -7.51
N GLY A 340 -25.66 -12.76 -7.54
CA GLY A 340 -24.69 -12.04 -6.69
C GLY A 340 -24.95 -12.13 -5.18
N ARG A 341 -26.21 -12.34 -4.76
CA ARG A 341 -26.55 -12.59 -3.34
C ARG A 341 -26.19 -14.02 -2.88
N ASN A 342 -26.22 -15.01 -3.77
CA ASN A 342 -25.88 -16.40 -3.42
C ASN A 342 -24.37 -16.65 -3.34
N THR A 343 -23.55 -15.96 -4.12
CA THR A 343 -22.09 -16.06 -4.04
C THR A 343 -21.52 -15.36 -2.80
N ARG A 344 -22.12 -14.24 -2.36
CA ARG A 344 -21.72 -13.56 -1.10
C ARG A 344 -22.10 -14.32 0.18
N ARG A 345 -23.13 -15.17 0.16
CA ARG A 345 -23.44 -16.07 1.29
C ARG A 345 -22.54 -17.31 1.33
N ARG A 346 -22.07 -17.82 0.17
CA ARG A 346 -21.12 -18.94 0.13
C ARG A 346 -19.68 -18.58 0.50
N SER A 347 -19.25 -17.32 0.33
CA SER A 347 -17.87 -16.92 0.70
C SER A 347 -17.65 -16.64 2.20
N LYS A 348 -18.70 -16.65 3.03
CA LYS A 348 -18.58 -16.51 4.50
C LYS A 348 -18.71 -17.84 5.26
N GLY A 349 -18.83 -18.97 4.56
CA GLY A 349 -19.07 -20.29 5.16
C GLY A 349 -17.92 -21.30 5.09
N ASN A 350 -16.81 -21.00 4.40
CA ASN A 350 -15.67 -21.93 4.28
C ASN A 350 -14.36 -21.24 4.63
N SER A 351 -14.07 -21.14 5.92
CA SER A 351 -12.72 -20.94 6.44
C SER A 351 -12.54 -21.75 7.73
N VAL A 352 -12.78 -23.06 7.64
CA VAL A 352 -12.31 -24.02 8.64
C VAL A 352 -11.74 -25.22 7.91
N GLY A 353 -10.43 -25.38 8.00
CA GLY A 353 -9.72 -26.65 7.83
C GLY A 353 -9.44 -27.10 6.40
N ARG A 354 -8.17 -26.98 5.98
CA ARG A 354 -7.30 -28.10 5.56
C ARG A 354 -6.13 -27.59 4.70
N THR A 355 -4.94 -27.63 5.28
CA THR A 355 -3.65 -27.89 4.63
C THR A 355 -2.90 -28.78 5.63
N ALA A 356 -3.04 -30.11 5.55
CA ALA A 356 -2.34 -31.02 4.64
C ALA A 356 -0.82 -31.02 4.91
N LEU A 357 -0.39 -32.08 5.62
CA LEU A 357 0.95 -32.64 5.54
C LEU A 357 1.29 -32.94 4.07
N THR A 358 2.51 -32.62 3.67
CA THR A 358 3.34 -33.51 2.84
C THR A 358 4.83 -33.32 3.18
N CYS A 359 5.49 -34.47 3.32
CA CYS A 359 6.87 -34.83 3.70
C CYS A 359 8.00 -33.89 3.22
N VAL A 360 9.03 -33.66 4.04
CA VAL A 360 10.18 -34.53 4.42
C VAL A 360 10.56 -34.22 5.86
#